data_AF-A0A7V0IH28-F1
#
_entry.id   AF-A0A7V0IH28-F1
#
_cell.length_a   1.000
_cell.length_b   1.000
_cell.length_c   1.000
_cell.angle_alpha   90.00
_cell.angle_beta   90.00
_cell.angle_gamma   90.00
#
_symmetry.space_group_name_H-M   'P 1'
#
loop_
_entity.id
_entity.type
_entity.pdbx_description
1 polymer ?
#
loop_
_entity_poly.entity_id
_entity_poly.type
_entity_poly.pdbx_seq_one_letter_code
_entity_poly.pdbx_strand_id
1 'polypeptide(L)'
;MGVKPTETVLVVTDHLEREIGQAIYEVARQVAKEALYLEMIPRENHGEEPPEPVAKIMGEVDVVIAPTFRSLSHTDARRAASAKGVRIASMPGILRETFVR
;
A
#
# COMPACT_ATOMS: atom_id res chain seq x y z
N MET A 1 -7.83 -7.00 -6.37
CA MET A 1 -7.67 -7.30 -4.93
C MET A 1 -8.91 -7.91 -4.28
N GLY A 2 -10.13 -7.74 -4.82
CA GLY A 2 -11.32 -8.44 -4.31
C GLY A 2 -11.62 -8.11 -2.84
N VAL A 3 -11.50 -6.83 -2.48
CA VAL A 3 -11.71 -6.33 -1.11
C VAL A 3 -13.15 -6.61 -0.68
N LYS A 4 -13.31 -7.10 0.55
CA LYS A 4 -14.60 -7.38 1.15
C LYS A 4 -15.04 -6.21 2.06
N PRO A 5 -16.36 -5.97 2.21
CA PRO A 5 -16.88 -4.93 3.11
C PRO A 5 -16.57 -5.12 4.60
N THR A 6 -15.97 -6.24 4.99
CA THR A 6 -15.55 -6.54 6.37
C THR A 6 -14.07 -6.25 6.62
N GLU A 7 -13.29 -6.02 5.56
CA GLU A 7 -11.83 -5.92 5.60
C GLU A 7 -11.37 -4.47 5.81
N THR A 8 -10.21 -4.33 6.43
CA THR A 8 -9.46 -3.07 6.55
C THR A 8 -8.40 -2.99 5.44
N VAL A 9 -8.42 -1.91 4.68
CA VAL A 9 -7.45 -1.64 3.60
C VAL A 9 -6.47 -0.56 4.05
N LEU A 10 -5.17 -0.81 3.88
CA LEU A 10 -4.12 0.18 4.04
C LEU A 10 -3.57 0.58 2.67
N VAL A 11 -3.53 1.88 2.40
CA VAL A 11 -2.79 2.46 1.28
C VAL A 11 -1.49 3.05 1.81
N VAL A 12 -0.35 2.52 1.34
CA VAL A 12 0.99 3.03 1.66
C VAL A 12 1.56 3.71 0.43
N THR A 13 1.79 5.02 0.49
CA THR A 13 2.33 5.78 -0.64
C THR A 13 3.48 6.69 -0.20
N ASP A 14 4.02 7.44 -1.14
CA ASP A 14 4.96 8.52 -0.93
C ASP A 14 4.54 9.77 -1.71
N HIS A 15 5.22 10.89 -1.48
CA HIS A 15 4.82 12.15 -2.10
C HIS A 15 4.93 12.18 -3.63
N LEU A 16 5.68 11.25 -4.24
CA LEU A 16 5.81 11.15 -5.71
C LEU A 16 4.60 10.42 -6.32
N GLU A 17 4.02 9.46 -5.59
CA GLU A 17 2.85 8.68 -6.01
C GLU A 17 1.54 9.07 -5.28
N ARG A 18 1.54 10.25 -4.63
CA ARG A 18 0.45 10.74 -3.78
C ARG A 18 -0.91 10.70 -4.48
N GLU A 19 -0.97 11.19 -5.72
CA GLU A 19 -2.23 11.30 -6.45
C GLU A 19 -2.89 9.93 -6.66
N ILE A 20 -2.10 8.92 -6.99
CA ILE A 20 -2.59 7.56 -7.22
C ILE A 20 -2.93 6.89 -5.89
N GLY A 21 -2.12 7.11 -4.86
CA GLY A 21 -2.43 6.71 -3.49
C GLY A 21 -3.79 7.25 -3.02
N GLN A 22 -4.04 8.54 -3.24
CA GLN A 22 -5.32 9.16 -2.89
C GLN A 22 -6.48 8.58 -3.70
N ALA A 23 -6.32 8.37 -5.01
CA ALA A 23 -7.36 7.76 -5.84
C ALA A 23 -7.72 6.35 -5.36
N ILE A 24 -6.72 5.52 -5.03
CA ILE A 24 -6.93 4.17 -4.47
C ILE A 24 -7.65 4.25 -3.13
N TYR A 25 -7.23 5.18 -2.26
CA TYR A 25 -7.82 5.36 -0.95
C TYR A 25 -9.31 5.76 -1.03
N GLU A 26 -9.66 6.69 -1.91
CA GLU A 26 -11.05 7.10 -2.10
C GLU A 26 -11.95 5.95 -2.56
N VAL A 27 -11.44 5.06 -3.43
CA VAL A 27 -12.17 3.84 -3.81
C VAL A 27 -12.24 2.85 -2.63
N ALA A 28 -11.14 2.66 -1.90
CA ALA A 28 -11.09 1.76 -0.75
C ALA A 28 -12.13 2.14 0.32
N ARG A 29 -12.30 3.43 0.59
CA ARG A 29 -13.32 3.96 1.53
C ARG A 29 -14.75 3.58 1.15
N GLN A 30 -15.03 3.33 -0.12
CA GLN A 30 -16.38 2.99 -0.60
C GLN A 30 -16.68 1.49 -0.51
N VAL A 31 -15.64 0.63 -0.49
CA VAL A 31 -15.79 -0.82 -0.63
C VAL A 31 -15.34 -1.63 0.59
N ALA A 32 -14.51 -1.04 1.46
CA ALA A 32 -13.95 -1.67 2.65
C ALA A 32 -14.72 -1.26 3.92
N LYS A 33 -14.50 -2.01 5.01
CA LYS A 33 -15.00 -1.61 6.34
C LYS A 33 -14.29 -0.35 6.83
N GLU A 34 -12.98 -0.33 6.62
CA GLU A 34 -12.09 0.76 7.01
C GLU A 34 -11.00 0.92 5.94
N ALA A 35 -10.62 2.16 5.70
CA ALA A 35 -9.52 2.51 4.81
C ALA A 35 -8.55 3.41 5.55
N LEU A 36 -7.26 3.09 5.49
CA LEU A 36 -6.18 3.88 6.05
C LEU A 36 -5.29 4.39 4.93
N TYR A 37 -4.83 5.63 5.04
CA TYR A 37 -3.87 6.24 4.14
C TYR A 37 -2.62 6.63 4.92
N LEU A 38 -1.47 6.13 4.50
CA LEU A 38 -0.17 6.49 5.04
C LEU A 38 0.74 6.94 3.92
N GLU A 39 1.35 8.11 4.13
CA GLU A 39 2.37 8.64 3.25
C GLU A 39 3.71 8.63 3.99
N MET A 40 4.74 8.09 3.34
CA MET A 40 6.11 8.03 3.86
C MET A 40 7.10 8.73 2.93
N ILE A 41 8.31 8.96 3.42
CA ILE A 41 9.43 9.41 2.58
C ILE A 41 9.72 8.30 1.55
N PRO A 42 9.84 8.63 0.24
CA PRO A 42 10.19 7.66 -0.78
C PRO A 42 11.50 6.98 -0.42
N ARG A 43 11.57 5.67 -0.66
CA ARG A 43 12.81 4.94 -0.53
C ARG A 43 13.76 5.30 -1.66
N GLU A 44 15.06 5.19 -1.44
CA GLU A 44 16.06 5.43 -2.50
C GLU A 44 16.12 4.24 -3.45
N ASN A 45 16.02 3.03 -2.89
CA ASN A 45 16.19 1.77 -3.61
C ASN A 45 14.95 0.87 -3.56
N HIS A 46 14.79 0.03 -4.59
CA HIS A 46 13.81 -1.05 -4.56
C HIS A 46 14.17 -2.04 -3.45
N GLY A 47 13.18 -2.47 -2.66
CA GLY A 47 13.38 -3.41 -1.56
C GLY A 47 14.00 -2.81 -0.30
N GLU A 48 14.18 -1.49 -0.24
CA GLU A 48 14.53 -0.80 1.01
C GLU A 48 13.35 -0.87 1.98
N GLU A 49 13.64 -1.10 3.27
CA GLU A 49 12.60 -1.24 4.28
C GLU A 49 11.81 0.06 4.49
N PRO A 50 10.48 -0.01 4.59
CA PRO A 50 9.69 1.13 5.05
C PRO A 50 10.01 1.42 6.53
N PRO A 51 9.68 2.62 7.03
CA PRO A 51 9.84 2.95 8.45
C PRO A 51 9.14 1.92 9.36
N GLU A 52 9.72 1.65 10.52
CA GLU A 52 9.21 0.63 11.45
C GLU A 52 7.69 0.76 11.75
N PRO A 53 7.12 1.97 11.97
CA PRO A 53 5.67 2.10 12.18
C PRO A 53 4.84 1.65 10.97
N VAL A 54 5.32 1.92 9.75
CA VAL A 54 4.67 1.51 8.50
C VAL A 54 4.77 -0.01 8.34
N ALA A 55 5.95 -0.60 8.61
CA ALA A 55 6.14 -2.04 8.58
C ALA A 55 5.21 -2.77 9.56
N LYS A 56 5.02 -2.23 10.76
CA LYS A 56 4.12 -2.80 11.78
C LYS A 56 2.67 -2.80 11.31
N ILE A 57 2.13 -1.64 10.93
CA ILE A 57 0.72 -1.51 10.55
C ILE A 57 0.38 -2.27 9.26
N MET A 58 1.35 -2.46 8.35
CA MET A 58 1.17 -3.35 7.19
C MET A 58 0.79 -4.78 7.59
N GLY A 59 1.20 -5.24 8.78
CA GLY A 59 0.86 -6.57 9.31
C GLY A 59 -0.39 -6.62 10.18
N GLU A 60 -1.08 -5.49 10.41
CA GLU A 60 -2.25 -5.38 11.29
C GLU A 60 -3.56 -5.10 10.51
N VAL A 61 -3.51 -5.23 9.18
CA VAL A 61 -4.64 -5.00 8.26
C VAL A 61 -4.86 -6.20 7.35
N ASP A 62 -5.97 -6.27 6.63
CA ASP A 62 -6.28 -7.40 5.75
C ASP A 62 -5.68 -7.24 4.35
N VAL A 63 -5.59 -6.00 3.86
CA VAL A 63 -5.11 -5.66 2.52
C VAL A 63 -4.18 -4.46 2.58
N VAL A 64 -3.04 -4.55 1.89
CA VAL A 64 -2.15 -3.41 1.64
C VAL A 64 -2.05 -3.16 0.14
N ILE A 65 -2.25 -1.91 -0.26
CA ILE A 65 -1.97 -1.43 -1.61
C ILE A 65 -0.86 -0.39 -1.49
N ALA A 66 0.28 -0.63 -2.11
CA ALA A 66 1.48 0.19 -1.97
C ALA A 66 1.89 0.84 -3.30
N PRO A 67 1.16 1.88 -3.78
CA PRO A 67 1.61 2.72 -4.88
C PRO A 67 2.74 3.61 -4.38
N THR A 68 3.98 3.26 -4.72
CA THR A 68 5.20 3.89 -4.18
C THR A 68 6.19 4.10 -5.31
N PHE A 69 7.05 5.10 -5.23
CA PHE A 69 8.04 5.33 -6.28
C PHE A 69 9.04 4.15 -6.39
N ARG A 70 9.43 3.60 -5.23
CA ARG A 70 10.26 2.40 -5.14
C ARG A 70 9.49 1.23 -4.55
N SER A 71 9.69 0.07 -5.15
CA SER A 71 8.96 -1.14 -4.80
C SER A 71 9.27 -1.63 -3.39
N LEU A 72 8.21 -2.04 -2.67
CA LEU A 72 8.31 -2.73 -1.38
C LEU A 72 8.18 -4.26 -1.53
N SER A 73 8.18 -4.81 -2.75
CA SER A 73 7.94 -6.25 -2.98
C SER A 73 8.97 -7.17 -2.32
N HIS A 74 10.21 -6.69 -2.19
CA HIS A 74 11.34 -7.48 -1.68
C HIS A 74 11.75 -7.13 -0.24
N THR A 75 10.89 -6.45 0.51
CA THR A 75 11.13 -6.09 1.91
C THR A 75 10.76 -7.21 2.89
N ASP A 76 11.40 -7.23 4.04
CA ASP A 76 11.01 -8.02 5.21
C ASP A 76 9.63 -7.60 5.73
N ALA A 77 9.33 -6.29 5.73
CA ALA A 77 8.00 -5.80 6.09
C ALA A 77 6.89 -6.48 5.27
N ARG A 78 7.05 -6.55 3.94
CA ARG A 78 6.10 -7.23 3.04
C ARG A 78 6.03 -8.72 3.33
N ARG A 79 7.18 -9.39 3.49
CA ARG A 79 7.23 -10.84 3.79
C ARG A 79 6.51 -11.15 5.10
N ALA A 80 6.79 -10.39 6.15
CA ALA A 80 6.19 -10.56 7.47
C ALA A 80 4.68 -10.36 7.46
N ALA A 81 4.19 -9.32 6.78
CA ALA A 81 2.76 -9.08 6.64
C ALA A 81 2.08 -10.18 5.83
N SER A 82 2.66 -10.62 4.71
CA SER A 82 2.12 -11.77 3.96
C SER A 82 2.11 -13.07 4.76
N ALA A 83 3.09 -13.31 5.64
CA ALA A 83 3.10 -14.47 6.54
C ALA A 83 1.95 -14.44 7.56
N LYS A 84 1.43 -13.25 7.91
CA LYS A 84 0.22 -13.07 8.72
C LYS A 84 -1.09 -13.21 7.92
N GLY A 85 -1.02 -13.47 6.61
CA GLY A 85 -2.17 -13.60 5.72
C GLY A 85 -2.60 -12.29 5.04
N VAL A 86 -1.86 -11.20 5.24
CA VAL A 86 -2.17 -9.91 4.60
C VAL A 86 -1.93 -9.98 3.10
N ARG A 87 -2.91 -9.55 2.30
CA ARG A 87 -2.78 -9.50 0.84
C ARG A 87 -2.18 -8.18 0.42
N ILE A 88 -1.04 -8.23 -0.27
CA ILE A 88 -0.26 -7.04 -0.58
C ILE A 88 -0.06 -6.90 -2.08
N ALA A 89 -0.40 -5.72 -2.62
CA ALA A 89 -0.06 -5.31 -3.97
C ALA A 89 0.93 -4.14 -3.90
N SER A 90 2.17 -4.35 -4.39
CA SER A 90 3.12 -3.27 -4.62
C SER A 90 3.01 -2.81 -6.06
N MET A 91 2.86 -1.50 -6.27
CA MET A 91 2.62 -0.89 -7.58
C MET A 91 3.66 0.20 -7.82
N PRO A 92 4.93 -0.16 -8.08
CA PRO A 92 6.01 0.81 -8.21
C PRO A 92 5.91 1.62 -9.49
N GLY A 93 6.10 2.94 -9.41
CA GLY A 93 6.20 3.83 -10.58
C GLY A 93 4.96 3.81 -11.47
N ILE A 94 3.78 3.64 -10.86
CA ILE A 94 2.55 3.48 -11.61
C ILE A 94 2.18 4.81 -12.27
N LEU A 95 2.09 4.83 -13.59
CA LEU A 95 1.75 6.06 -14.31
C LEU A 95 0.27 6.35 -14.19
N ARG A 96 -0.06 7.60 -13.86
CA ARG A 96 -1.44 8.11 -13.81
C ARG A 96 -2.23 7.76 -15.07
N GLU A 97 -1.61 7.89 -16.24
CA GLU A 97 -2.22 7.60 -17.54
C GLU A 97 -2.64 6.13 -17.71
N THR A 98 -1.98 5.22 -17.02
CA THR A 98 -2.33 3.79 -17.06
C THR A 98 -3.36 3.42 -15.98
N PHE A 99 -3.51 4.23 -14.94
CA PHE A 99 -4.36 3.91 -13.78
C PHE A 99 -5.80 4.43 -13.88
N VAL A 100 -6.06 5.54 -14.58
CA VAL A 100 -7.38 6.21 -14.64
C VAL A 100 -8.24 5.73 -15.83
N ARG A 101 -8.08 4.49 -16.30
CA ARG A 101 -8.81 3.99 -17.49
C ARG A 101 -10.05 3.18 -17.15
#